data_AF-A0A7Y5MEY6-F1
#
_entry.id   AF-A0A7Y5MEY6-F1
#
_cell.length_a   1.000
_cell.length_b   1.000
_cell.length_c   1.000
_cell.angle_alpha   90.00
_cell.angle_beta   90.00
_cell.angle_gamma   90.00
#
_symmetry.space_group_name_H-M   'P 1'
#
loop_
_entity.id
_entity.type
_entity.pdbx_description
1 polymer ?
#
loop_
_entity_poly.entity_id
_entity_poly.type
_entity_poly.pdbx_seq_one_letter_code
_entity_poly.pdbx_strand_id
1 'polypeptide(L)'
;MKQIYTFLSLFIVAALMFTGCENATDATEDSSVVLEDAAESIAAAVGDESGGAVESMADVMIAGGGGSLGTAAPVMDGADLVTAGPPVYDSVSGWWTVSVNRTKSNNLVQRSITREYRYKFLRNGVAQKFYNTNGDTATTLKSWIVSGSGYFSGPRVSHELTQLKGAWTVSDINKEIVTITLDSNYIRSGADTILTREMKRTHTSTLTLTAVNLKAPRFKQAQMMTWRNGFAKDISGTISGRYVASITFQNGDLYRERNVDREFTVTVGDGNGSLTIGGNNARFTVDMMNGQRK
;
A
#
# COMPACT_ATOMS: atom_id res chain seq x y z
N MET A 1 28.82 68.01 -33.00
CA MET A 1 28.12 66.76 -33.34
C MET A 1 28.61 65.51 -32.59
N LYS A 2 29.89 65.38 -32.17
CA LYS A 2 30.35 64.19 -31.40
C LYS A 2 29.83 64.09 -29.95
N GLN A 3 29.48 65.20 -29.30
CA GLN A 3 28.99 65.21 -27.91
C GLN A 3 27.53 64.75 -27.72
N ILE A 4 26.71 64.79 -28.78
CA ILE A 4 25.30 64.37 -28.70
C ILE A 4 25.19 62.84 -28.71
N TYR A 5 26.09 62.15 -29.41
CA TYR A 5 26.12 60.68 -29.47
C TYR A 5 26.60 60.04 -28.15
N THR A 6 27.42 60.73 -27.36
CA THR A 6 27.91 60.25 -26.06
C THR A 6 26.84 60.33 -24.97
N PHE A 7 25.93 61.31 -25.06
CA PHE A 7 24.81 61.43 -24.11
C PHE A 7 23.70 60.42 -24.41
N LEU A 8 23.47 60.09 -25.68
CA LEU A 8 22.44 59.13 -26.08
C LEU A 8 22.84 57.68 -25.76
N SER A 9 24.13 57.34 -25.86
CA SER A 9 24.62 56.01 -25.49
C SER A 9 24.59 55.75 -23.98
N LEU A 10 24.81 56.78 -23.15
CA LEU A 10 24.75 56.64 -21.69
C LEU A 10 23.31 56.40 -21.20
N PHE A 11 22.32 56.98 -21.88
CA PHE A 11 20.90 56.81 -21.54
C PHE A 11 20.38 55.40 -21.87
N ILE A 12 20.86 54.79 -22.95
CA ILE A 12 20.48 53.42 -23.35
C ILE A 12 21.11 52.37 -22.42
N VAL A 13 22.35 52.59 -21.96
CA VAL A 13 23.01 51.68 -20.99
C VAL A 13 22.37 51.78 -19.60
N ALA A 14 21.92 52.98 -19.18
CA ALA A 14 21.18 53.15 -17.92
C ALA A 14 19.77 52.53 -17.97
N ALA A 15 19.08 52.60 -19.11
CA ALA A 15 17.78 51.96 -19.30
C ALA A 15 17.83 50.43 -19.27
N LEU A 16 18.95 49.82 -19.73
CA LEU A 16 19.17 48.37 -19.65
C LEU A 16 19.49 47.86 -18.23
N MET A 17 19.88 48.74 -17.31
CA MET A 17 20.09 48.35 -15.90
C MET A 17 18.81 48.35 -15.05
N PHE A 18 17.70 48.89 -15.55
CA PHE A 18 16.42 48.94 -14.82
C PHE A 18 15.39 47.89 -15.28
N THR A 19 15.68 47.09 -16.31
CA THR A 19 14.79 46.00 -16.77
C THR A 19 15.13 44.63 -16.18
N GLY A 20 15.94 44.57 -15.12
CA GLY A 20 16.52 43.33 -14.59
C GLY A 20 16.40 43.14 -13.08
N CYS A 21 15.25 43.47 -12.49
CA CYS A 21 14.85 42.97 -11.17
C CYS A 21 13.32 42.97 -11.11
N GLU A 22 12.70 42.15 -11.95
CA GLU A 22 11.44 41.56 -11.51
C GLU A 22 11.80 40.75 -10.26
N ASN A 23 11.19 41.13 -9.14
CA ASN A 23 11.25 40.31 -7.93
C ASN A 23 11.03 38.88 -8.36
N ALA A 24 12.00 38.00 -8.10
CA ALA A 24 11.77 36.58 -8.19
C ALA A 24 10.59 36.29 -7.28
N THR A 25 9.39 36.25 -7.85
CA THR A 25 8.26 35.57 -7.22
C THR A 25 8.80 34.19 -6.96
N ASP A 26 9.02 33.87 -5.68
CA ASP A 26 9.35 32.52 -5.23
C ASP A 26 8.50 31.58 -6.08
N ALA A 27 9.16 30.71 -6.84
CA ALA A 27 8.48 29.75 -7.71
C ALA A 27 7.37 29.13 -6.87
N THR A 28 6.12 29.34 -7.30
CA THR A 28 4.93 28.83 -6.61
C THR A 28 5.18 27.38 -6.24
N GLU A 29 5.21 27.09 -4.94
CA GLU A 29 5.48 25.75 -4.43
C GLU A 29 4.54 24.76 -5.11
N ASP A 30 5.11 23.83 -5.87
CA ASP A 30 4.31 22.79 -6.51
C ASP A 30 3.98 21.70 -5.50
N SER A 31 3.06 22.02 -4.59
CA SER A 31 2.47 21.08 -3.64
C SER A 31 1.85 19.85 -4.33
N SER A 32 1.62 19.89 -5.65
CA SER A 32 1.09 18.74 -6.39
C SER A 32 2.09 17.59 -6.46
N VAL A 33 3.39 17.86 -6.58
CA VAL A 33 4.43 16.81 -6.69
C VAL A 33 4.57 16.02 -5.38
N VAL A 34 4.51 16.70 -4.24
CA VAL A 34 4.51 16.05 -2.91
C VAL A 34 3.32 15.10 -2.78
N LEU A 35 2.15 15.54 -3.24
CA LEU A 35 0.93 14.76 -3.16
C LEU A 35 0.95 13.58 -4.13
N GLU A 36 1.57 13.72 -5.31
CA GLU A 36 1.81 12.60 -6.21
C GLU A 36 2.76 11.56 -5.62
N ASP A 37 3.83 12.00 -4.97
CA ASP A 37 4.77 11.11 -4.28
C ASP A 37 4.09 10.36 -3.14
N ALA A 38 3.35 11.10 -2.30
CA ALA A 38 2.55 10.51 -1.23
C ALA A 38 1.52 9.52 -1.79
N ALA A 39 0.90 9.83 -2.93
CA ALA A 39 -0.04 8.94 -3.59
C ALA A 39 0.61 7.63 -4.06
N GLU A 40 1.83 7.68 -4.60
CA GLU A 40 2.58 6.49 -5.01
C GLU A 40 2.94 5.61 -3.80
N SER A 41 3.41 6.22 -2.70
CA SER A 41 3.66 5.53 -1.43
C SER A 41 2.40 4.90 -0.83
N ILE A 42 1.28 5.64 -0.79
CA ILE A 42 0.01 5.14 -0.27
C ILE A 42 -0.52 4.01 -1.14
N ALA A 43 -0.44 4.14 -2.47
CA ALA A 43 -0.82 3.08 -3.40
C ALA A 43 -0.04 1.79 -3.14
N ALA A 44 1.28 1.87 -2.97
CA ALA A 44 2.12 0.72 -2.65
C ALA A 44 1.81 0.15 -1.26
N ALA A 45 1.50 0.98 -0.28
CA ALA A 45 1.17 0.50 1.06
C ALA A 45 -0.18 -0.21 1.14
N VAL A 46 -1.11 0.10 0.24
CA VAL A 46 -2.45 -0.49 0.21
C VAL A 46 -2.56 -1.66 -0.77
N GLY A 47 -1.90 -1.61 -1.93
CA GLY A 47 -2.02 -2.58 -3.02
C GLY A 47 -1.53 -4.01 -2.73
N ASP A 48 -1.81 -4.93 -3.66
CA ASP A 48 -1.48 -6.35 -3.53
C ASP A 48 0.01 -6.63 -3.85
N GLU A 49 0.46 -6.26 -5.05
CA GLU A 49 1.79 -6.67 -5.53
C GLU A 49 2.96 -6.14 -4.69
N SER A 50 2.81 -4.93 -4.16
CA SER A 50 3.73 -4.22 -3.28
C SER A 50 3.76 -4.76 -1.83
N GLY A 51 2.99 -5.81 -1.53
CA GLY A 51 2.90 -6.40 -0.20
C GLY A 51 2.11 -5.53 0.78
N GLY A 52 1.18 -4.72 0.27
CA GLY A 52 0.36 -3.81 1.06
C GLY A 52 -0.79 -4.48 1.82
N ALA A 53 -1.76 -3.67 2.23
CA ALA A 53 -2.89 -4.12 3.04
C ALA A 53 -3.75 -5.17 2.31
N VAL A 54 -4.07 -4.95 1.02
CA VAL A 54 -4.86 -5.87 0.19
C VAL A 54 -4.19 -7.24 0.08
N GLU A 55 -2.86 -7.27 -0.03
CA GLU A 55 -2.10 -8.51 -0.05
C GLU A 55 -2.34 -9.31 1.23
N SER A 56 -2.27 -8.65 2.39
CA SER A 56 -2.43 -9.33 3.69
C SER A 56 -3.88 -9.78 3.94
N MET A 57 -4.86 -9.04 3.40
CA MET A 57 -6.26 -9.45 3.41
C MET A 57 -6.46 -10.71 2.57
N ALA A 58 -5.90 -10.75 1.35
CA ALA A 58 -6.02 -11.89 0.46
C ALA A 58 -5.45 -13.17 1.08
N ASP A 59 -4.37 -13.07 1.87
CA ASP A 59 -3.84 -14.18 2.68
C ASP A 59 -4.89 -14.70 3.66
N VAL A 60 -5.33 -13.83 4.56
CA VAL A 60 -6.25 -14.19 5.65
C VAL A 60 -7.54 -14.81 5.09
N MET A 61 -7.98 -14.35 3.92
CA MET A 61 -9.15 -14.88 3.23
C MET A 61 -9.03 -16.33 2.78
N ILE A 62 -7.82 -16.81 2.44
CA ILE A 62 -7.60 -18.22 2.10
C ILE A 62 -7.97 -19.11 3.29
N ALA A 63 -7.52 -18.74 4.50
CA ALA A 63 -7.93 -19.43 5.72
C ALA A 63 -9.44 -19.32 5.95
N GLY A 64 -10.03 -18.14 5.68
CA GLY A 64 -11.47 -17.91 5.83
C GLY A 64 -12.34 -18.81 4.95
N GLY A 65 -11.85 -19.24 3.78
CA GLY A 65 -12.53 -20.18 2.92
C GLY A 65 -12.32 -21.67 3.25
N GLY A 66 -11.63 -21.98 4.36
CA GLY A 66 -11.27 -23.35 4.75
C GLY A 66 -10.01 -23.89 4.06
N GLY A 67 -9.30 -23.06 3.29
CA GLY A 67 -7.96 -23.38 2.80
C GLY A 67 -6.93 -23.31 3.93
N SER A 68 -5.75 -23.89 3.71
CA SER A 68 -4.60 -23.64 4.57
C SER A 68 -3.72 -22.57 3.94
N LEU A 69 -3.35 -21.56 4.73
CA LEU A 69 -2.31 -20.58 4.38
C LEU A 69 -0.97 -21.26 4.04
N GLY A 70 -0.73 -22.46 4.58
CA GLY A 70 0.45 -23.30 4.31
C GLY A 70 0.36 -24.14 3.04
N THR A 71 -0.84 -24.33 2.48
CA THR A 71 -1.07 -25.10 1.25
C THR A 71 -1.59 -24.24 0.11
N ALA A 72 -1.65 -22.92 0.30
CA ALA A 72 -1.82 -21.95 -0.77
C ALA A 72 -0.60 -22.12 -1.69
N ALA A 73 -0.77 -22.95 -2.71
CA ALA A 73 0.32 -23.47 -3.52
C ALA A 73 1.16 -22.35 -4.15
N PRO A 74 2.46 -22.60 -4.38
CA PRO A 74 3.28 -21.74 -5.21
C PRO A 74 2.67 -21.65 -6.62
N VAL A 75 2.58 -20.43 -7.15
CA VAL A 75 2.47 -20.08 -8.57
C VAL A 75 1.06 -20.12 -9.20
N MET A 76 0.61 -18.96 -9.72
CA MET A 76 0.60 -18.68 -11.17
C MET A 76 0.18 -17.22 -11.50
N ASP A 77 1.12 -16.31 -11.24
CA ASP A 77 1.39 -15.19 -12.14
C ASP A 77 2.87 -15.23 -12.51
N GLY A 78 3.24 -16.12 -13.45
CA GLY A 78 4.49 -16.21 -14.24
C GLY A 78 5.87 -16.23 -13.55
N ALA A 79 6.01 -15.71 -12.34
CA ALA A 79 7.25 -15.40 -11.65
C ALA A 79 7.11 -15.30 -10.12
N ASP A 80 5.89 -15.45 -9.55
CA ASP A 80 5.64 -15.38 -8.11
C ASP A 80 5.75 -16.76 -7.44
N LEU A 81 6.82 -16.95 -6.66
CA LEU A 81 7.06 -18.14 -5.85
C LEU A 81 6.55 -17.89 -4.43
N VAL A 82 5.63 -18.75 -3.97
CA VAL A 82 5.07 -18.69 -2.62
C VAL A 82 5.52 -19.93 -1.84
N THR A 83 6.22 -19.73 -0.73
CA THR A 83 6.62 -20.81 0.18
C THR A 83 6.02 -20.53 1.54
N ALA A 84 5.15 -21.42 2.01
CA ALA A 84 4.58 -21.33 3.34
C ALA A 84 4.96 -22.55 4.18
N GLY A 85 5.28 -22.32 5.46
CA GLY A 85 5.52 -23.39 6.42
C GLY A 85 4.23 -24.11 6.80
N PRO A 86 4.30 -25.34 7.34
CA PRO A 86 3.12 -26.01 7.87
C PRO A 86 2.52 -25.18 9.02
N PRO A 87 1.19 -24.94 9.03
CA PRO A 87 0.57 -24.22 10.14
C PRO A 87 0.68 -25.02 11.45
N VAL A 88 0.97 -24.33 12.55
CA VAL A 88 1.09 -24.92 13.90
C VAL A 88 -0.09 -24.47 14.76
N TYR A 89 -0.81 -25.42 15.36
CA TYR A 89 -1.95 -25.13 16.24
C TYR A 89 -1.56 -25.18 17.71
N ASP A 90 -1.90 -24.12 18.45
CA ASP A 90 -1.86 -24.09 19.90
C ASP A 90 -3.24 -24.45 20.46
N SER A 91 -3.34 -25.59 21.17
CA SER A 91 -4.60 -26.06 21.75
C SER A 91 -5.05 -25.29 23.00
N VAL A 92 -4.14 -24.56 23.67
CA VAL A 92 -4.46 -23.74 24.84
C VAL A 92 -5.07 -22.43 24.39
N SER A 93 -4.41 -21.74 23.46
CA SER A 93 -4.88 -20.44 22.97
C SER A 93 -5.93 -20.57 21.85
N GLY A 94 -5.96 -21.72 21.18
CA GLY A 94 -6.81 -22.01 20.02
C GLY A 94 -6.39 -21.27 18.75
N TRP A 95 -5.14 -20.84 18.65
CA TRP A 95 -4.61 -20.07 17.50
C TRP A 95 -3.76 -20.97 16.61
N TRP A 96 -3.89 -20.79 15.30
CA TRP A 96 -2.92 -21.28 14.32
C TRP A 96 -1.85 -20.22 14.08
N THR A 97 -0.60 -20.65 13.88
CA THR A 97 0.51 -19.81 13.44
C THR A 97 1.06 -20.33 12.12
N VAL A 98 1.35 -19.45 11.16
CA VAL A 98 1.91 -19.81 9.86
C VAL A 98 2.85 -18.73 9.36
N SER A 99 4.00 -19.14 8.83
CA SER A 99 4.93 -18.26 8.13
C SER A 99 4.71 -18.39 6.63
N VAL A 100 4.59 -17.26 5.94
CA VAL A 100 4.38 -17.16 4.51
C VAL A 100 5.50 -16.31 3.91
N ASN A 101 6.18 -16.85 2.90
CA ASN A 101 7.21 -16.17 2.13
C ASN A 101 6.78 -16.07 0.67
N ARG A 102 7.00 -14.91 0.06
CA ARG A 102 6.71 -14.66 -1.36
C ARG A 102 7.87 -13.97 -2.02
N THR A 103 8.24 -14.42 -3.20
CA THR A 103 9.24 -13.78 -4.02
C THR A 103 8.76 -13.70 -5.46
N LYS A 104 8.81 -12.50 -6.05
CA LYS A 104 8.58 -12.28 -7.48
C LYS A 104 9.79 -11.57 -8.04
N SER A 105 10.28 -12.01 -9.19
CA SER A 105 11.39 -11.34 -9.87
C SER A 105 11.18 -11.43 -11.37
N ASN A 106 10.93 -10.28 -11.99
CA ASN A 106 10.89 -10.12 -13.44
C ASN A 106 11.47 -8.73 -13.82
N ASN A 107 11.43 -8.37 -15.11
CA ASN A 107 12.03 -7.13 -15.61
C ASN A 107 11.37 -5.84 -15.10
N LEU A 108 10.17 -5.92 -14.50
CA LEU A 108 9.38 -4.77 -14.06
C LEU A 108 9.23 -4.71 -12.54
N VAL A 109 9.18 -5.87 -11.89
CA VAL A 109 8.89 -6.01 -10.46
C VAL A 109 9.85 -7.00 -9.82
N GLN A 110 10.46 -6.58 -8.72
CA GLN A 110 11.15 -7.43 -7.78
C GLN A 110 10.50 -7.29 -6.40
N ARG A 111 10.13 -8.40 -5.77
CA ARG A 111 9.61 -8.39 -4.40
C ARG A 111 10.09 -9.59 -3.60
N SER A 112 10.23 -9.39 -2.30
CA SER A 112 10.43 -10.42 -1.30
C SER A 112 9.62 -10.05 -0.07
N ILE A 113 8.68 -10.88 0.34
CA ILE A 113 7.78 -10.60 1.48
C ILE A 113 7.79 -11.82 2.38
N THR A 114 8.03 -11.60 3.67
CA THR A 114 7.92 -12.62 4.72
C THR A 114 6.95 -12.13 5.76
N ARG A 115 5.94 -12.94 6.10
CA ARG A 115 5.01 -12.64 7.20
C ARG A 115 4.71 -13.85 8.04
N GLU A 116 4.59 -13.62 9.34
CA GLU A 116 4.00 -14.57 10.26
C GLU A 116 2.59 -14.12 10.63
N TYR A 117 1.62 -14.98 10.39
CA TYR A 117 0.23 -14.76 10.74
C TYR A 117 -0.16 -15.66 11.91
N ARG A 118 -1.01 -15.13 12.79
CA ARG A 118 -1.86 -15.95 13.64
C ARG A 118 -3.30 -15.82 13.23
N TYR A 119 -4.04 -16.92 13.25
CA TYR A 119 -5.46 -16.92 12.92
C TYR A 119 -6.27 -17.92 13.76
N LYS A 120 -7.56 -17.64 13.93
CA LYS A 120 -8.48 -18.45 14.76
C LYS A 120 -9.90 -18.42 14.20
N PHE A 121 -10.52 -19.59 14.13
CA PHE A 121 -11.91 -19.75 13.71
C PHE A 121 -12.86 -19.64 14.91
N LEU A 122 -13.98 -18.95 14.72
CA LEU A 122 -15.01 -18.76 15.71
C LEU A 122 -16.40 -19.12 15.14
N ARG A 123 -17.21 -19.76 15.97
CA ARG A 123 -18.65 -19.99 15.75
C ARG A 123 -19.39 -19.42 16.94
N ASN A 124 -20.24 -18.41 16.71
CA ASN A 124 -20.97 -17.72 17.78
C ASN A 124 -20.05 -17.25 18.94
N GLY A 125 -18.86 -16.76 18.59
CA GLY A 125 -17.85 -16.33 19.57
C GLY A 125 -17.03 -17.44 20.21
N VAL A 126 -17.39 -18.72 20.01
CA VAL A 126 -16.66 -19.87 20.55
C VAL A 126 -15.58 -20.31 19.58
N ALA A 127 -14.39 -20.56 20.12
CA ALA A 127 -13.24 -21.06 19.38
C ALA A 127 -13.47 -22.46 18.83
N GLN A 128 -13.10 -22.69 17.57
CA GLN A 128 -12.98 -24.03 17.01
C GLN A 128 -11.68 -24.20 16.23
N LYS A 129 -11.18 -25.43 16.15
CA LYS A 129 -9.88 -25.72 15.54
C LYS A 129 -9.88 -25.50 14.04
N PHE A 130 -10.95 -25.88 13.34
CA PHE A 130 -11.01 -25.81 11.87
C PHE A 130 -12.20 -24.98 11.40
N TYR A 131 -12.18 -24.57 10.13
CA TYR A 131 -13.32 -23.91 9.49
C TYR A 131 -14.62 -24.72 9.63
N ASN A 132 -14.55 -26.05 9.47
CA ASN A 132 -15.63 -26.96 9.80
C ASN A 132 -15.16 -27.93 10.89
N THR A 133 -15.90 -28.02 12.00
CA THR A 133 -15.64 -28.96 13.10
C THR A 133 -16.92 -29.72 13.39
N ASN A 134 -16.96 -31.03 13.12
CA ASN A 134 -18.14 -31.88 13.36
C ASN A 134 -19.44 -31.39 12.70
N GLY A 135 -19.36 -30.78 11.51
CA GLY A 135 -20.51 -30.20 10.81
C GLY A 135 -20.77 -28.73 11.14
N ASP A 136 -20.20 -28.20 12.22
CA ASP A 136 -20.32 -26.79 12.58
C ASP A 136 -19.32 -25.93 11.80
N THR A 137 -19.87 -25.03 10.98
CA THR A 137 -19.07 -24.12 10.15
C THR A 137 -18.85 -22.79 10.86
N ALA A 138 -17.60 -22.38 10.99
CA ALA A 138 -17.22 -21.09 11.57
C ALA A 138 -17.91 -19.94 10.83
N THR A 139 -18.25 -18.89 11.57
CA THR A 139 -18.86 -17.66 11.02
C THR A 139 -17.89 -16.49 11.02
N THR A 140 -16.80 -16.60 11.77
CA THR A 140 -15.80 -15.55 11.89
C THR A 140 -14.40 -16.14 11.90
N LEU A 141 -13.47 -15.48 11.22
CA LEU A 141 -12.04 -15.68 11.33
C LEU A 141 -11.43 -14.42 11.93
N LYS A 142 -10.67 -14.57 13.01
CA LYS A 142 -9.77 -13.51 13.49
C LYS A 142 -8.37 -13.80 13.06
N SER A 143 -7.61 -12.78 12.69
CA SER A 143 -6.20 -12.89 12.41
C SER A 143 -5.42 -11.65 12.85
N TRP A 144 -4.12 -11.83 13.06
CA TRP A 144 -3.20 -10.72 13.15
C TRP A 144 -1.85 -11.08 12.54
N ILE A 145 -1.14 -10.05 12.09
CA ILE A 145 0.23 -10.12 11.63
C ILE A 145 1.12 -10.06 12.87
N VAL A 146 1.83 -11.15 13.17
CA VAL A 146 2.78 -11.22 14.30
C VAL A 146 4.05 -10.46 13.95
N SER A 147 4.54 -10.70 12.74
CA SER A 147 5.73 -10.06 12.20
C SER A 147 5.64 -9.99 10.68
N GLY A 148 6.35 -9.03 10.10
CA GLY A 148 6.48 -8.91 8.66
C GLY A 148 7.72 -8.13 8.28
N SER A 149 8.37 -8.60 7.23
CA SER A 149 9.50 -7.94 6.58
C SER A 149 9.34 -8.06 5.07
N GLY A 150 9.95 -7.16 4.33
CA GLY A 150 9.92 -7.28 2.89
C GLY A 150 10.55 -6.12 2.15
N TYR A 151 10.77 -6.39 0.87
CA TYR A 151 11.27 -5.48 -0.12
C TYR A 151 10.36 -5.54 -1.34
N PHE A 152 10.13 -4.40 -1.96
CA PHE A 152 9.48 -4.28 -3.25
C PHE A 152 10.22 -3.27 -4.11
N SER A 153 10.29 -3.50 -5.41
CA SER A 153 10.83 -2.57 -6.39
C SER A 153 10.00 -2.70 -7.65
N GLY A 154 9.24 -1.66 -7.95
CA GLY A 154 8.52 -1.49 -9.21
C GLY A 154 9.06 -0.30 -10.01
N PRO A 155 8.38 0.06 -11.12
CA PRO A 155 8.85 1.11 -12.03
C PRO A 155 8.94 2.51 -11.42
N ARG A 156 8.10 2.82 -10.41
CA ARG A 156 7.99 4.16 -9.82
C ARG A 156 8.43 4.22 -8.36
N VAL A 157 8.23 3.15 -7.62
CA VAL A 157 8.50 3.08 -6.19
C VAL A 157 9.23 1.79 -5.83
N SER A 158 10.24 1.94 -4.98
CA SER A 158 10.86 0.83 -4.25
C SER A 158 10.60 1.02 -2.76
N HIS A 159 10.31 -0.06 -2.05
CA HIS A 159 9.94 -0.06 -0.65
C HIS A 159 10.81 -1.02 0.14
N GLU A 160 11.26 -0.59 1.30
CA GLU A 160 11.85 -1.45 2.34
C GLU A 160 11.02 -1.36 3.62
N LEU A 161 10.47 -2.49 4.04
CA LEU A 161 9.57 -2.60 5.18
C LEU A 161 10.35 -2.73 6.48
N THR A 162 10.15 -1.79 7.41
CA THR A 162 10.78 -1.82 8.75
C THR A 162 9.80 -2.22 9.84
N GLN A 163 8.51 -1.98 9.65
CA GLN A 163 7.48 -2.38 10.60
C GLN A 163 6.18 -2.75 9.89
N LEU A 164 5.56 -3.83 10.35
CA LEU A 164 4.23 -4.23 9.95
C LEU A 164 3.44 -4.80 11.12
N LYS A 165 2.24 -4.26 11.36
CA LYS A 165 1.28 -4.76 12.34
C LYS A 165 -0.14 -4.57 11.80
N GLY A 166 -1.05 -5.47 12.15
CA GLY A 166 -2.45 -5.34 11.79
C GLY A 166 -3.24 -6.56 12.25
N ALA A 167 -4.53 -6.36 12.51
CA ALA A 167 -5.44 -7.42 12.92
C ALA A 167 -6.72 -7.35 12.10
N TRP A 168 -7.04 -8.44 11.40
CA TRP A 168 -8.21 -8.54 10.54
C TRP A 168 -9.25 -9.44 11.19
N THR A 169 -10.50 -8.98 11.21
CA THR A 169 -11.66 -9.83 11.42
C THR A 169 -12.37 -10.01 10.08
N VAL A 170 -12.53 -11.28 9.69
CA VAL A 170 -13.38 -11.68 8.57
C VAL A 170 -14.63 -12.32 9.14
N SER A 171 -15.76 -11.66 8.98
CA SER A 171 -17.08 -12.16 9.36
C SER A 171 -17.82 -12.71 8.15
N ASP A 172 -18.89 -13.48 8.41
CA ASP A 172 -19.70 -14.12 7.39
C ASP A 172 -18.90 -15.11 6.51
N ILE A 173 -17.85 -15.74 7.07
CA ILE A 173 -17.03 -16.71 6.32
C ILE A 173 -17.78 -17.98 5.94
N ASN A 174 -19.02 -18.15 6.39
CA ASN A 174 -19.94 -19.20 5.95
C ASN A 174 -20.87 -18.77 4.80
N LYS A 175 -20.76 -17.53 4.31
CA LYS A 175 -21.54 -16.97 3.20
C LYS A 175 -20.67 -16.81 1.94
N GLU A 176 -21.31 -16.43 0.83
CA GLU A 176 -20.62 -16.17 -0.44
C GLU A 176 -19.84 -14.85 -0.43
N ILE A 177 -20.38 -13.83 0.24
CA ILE A 177 -19.72 -12.54 0.45
C ILE A 177 -19.38 -12.43 1.93
N VAL A 178 -18.13 -12.11 2.21
CA VAL A 178 -17.63 -11.88 3.57
C VAL A 178 -17.56 -10.40 3.90
N THR A 179 -17.42 -10.10 5.18
CA THR A 179 -17.15 -8.75 5.67
C THR A 179 -15.78 -8.70 6.33
N ILE A 180 -14.89 -7.84 5.87
CA ILE A 180 -13.53 -7.66 6.40
C ILE A 180 -13.47 -6.34 7.17
N THR A 181 -12.90 -6.36 8.36
CA THR A 181 -12.72 -5.18 9.23
C THR A 181 -11.37 -5.25 9.94
N LEU A 182 -10.78 -4.09 10.21
CA LEU A 182 -9.60 -3.96 11.07
C LEU A 182 -10.04 -3.88 12.55
N ASP A 183 -9.65 -4.87 13.35
CA ASP A 183 -9.87 -4.88 14.81
C ASP A 183 -8.93 -3.88 15.51
N SER A 184 -7.80 -3.55 14.87
CA SER A 184 -6.84 -2.57 15.31
C SER A 184 -6.25 -1.86 14.09
N ASN A 185 -5.68 -0.68 14.30
CA ASN A 185 -4.95 0.03 13.25
C ASN A 185 -3.93 -0.90 12.56
N TYR A 186 -3.96 -0.91 11.22
CA TYR A 186 -2.90 -1.51 10.43
C TYR A 186 -1.79 -0.49 10.27
N ILE A 187 -0.59 -0.84 10.72
CA ILE A 187 0.58 0.03 10.72
C ILE A 187 1.60 -0.57 9.77
N ARG A 188 2.02 0.22 8.79
CA ARG A 188 3.13 -0.10 7.89
C ARG A 188 4.14 1.04 7.95
N SER A 189 5.38 0.76 8.30
CA SER A 189 6.47 1.73 8.26
C SER A 189 7.64 1.21 7.44
N GLY A 190 8.37 2.12 6.82
CA GLY A 190 9.45 1.75 5.92
C GLY A 190 10.09 2.95 5.23
N ALA A 191 10.90 2.65 4.22
CA ALA A 191 11.47 3.65 3.32
C ALA A 191 10.97 3.40 1.90
N ASP A 192 10.25 4.37 1.34
CA ASP A 192 9.83 4.38 -0.05
C ASP A 192 10.78 5.26 -0.86
N THR A 193 11.49 4.69 -1.81
CA THR A 193 12.27 5.43 -2.80
C THR A 193 11.44 5.62 -4.05
N ILE A 194 11.14 6.88 -4.37
CA ILE A 194 10.38 7.27 -5.56
C ILE A 194 11.36 7.76 -6.61
N LEU A 195 11.30 7.15 -7.79
CA LEU A 195 12.20 7.44 -8.90
C LEU A 195 11.39 8.03 -10.07
N THR A 196 11.83 9.19 -10.53
CA THR A 196 11.40 9.77 -11.81
C THR A 196 12.63 9.97 -12.70
N ARG A 197 12.44 10.42 -13.95
CA ARG A 197 13.56 10.69 -14.87
C ARG A 197 14.56 11.70 -14.32
N GLU A 198 14.10 12.63 -13.50
CA GLU A 198 14.89 13.77 -13.04
C GLU A 198 15.22 13.72 -11.55
N MET A 199 14.56 12.83 -10.79
CA MET A 199 14.60 12.90 -9.33
C MET A 199 14.63 11.52 -8.68
N LYS A 200 15.31 11.49 -7.54
CA LYS A 200 15.28 10.36 -6.62
C LYS A 200 15.05 10.89 -5.21
N ARG A 201 13.97 10.44 -4.59
CA ARG A 201 13.51 10.88 -3.27
C ARG A 201 13.25 9.66 -2.40
N THR A 202 13.53 9.77 -1.11
CA THR A 202 13.22 8.70 -0.15
C THR A 202 12.30 9.24 0.94
N HIS A 203 11.13 8.65 1.05
CA HIS A 203 10.14 8.89 2.10
C HIS A 203 10.33 7.85 3.18
N THR A 204 10.88 8.25 4.33
CA THR A 204 10.84 7.41 5.53
C THR A 204 9.48 7.61 6.17
N SER A 205 8.60 6.63 6.01
CA SER A 205 7.16 6.81 6.23
C SER A 205 6.59 5.83 7.26
N THR A 206 5.49 6.26 7.88
CA THR A 206 4.57 5.42 8.64
C THR A 206 3.16 5.71 8.15
N LEU A 207 2.48 4.64 7.75
CA LEU A 207 1.12 4.63 7.29
C LEU A 207 0.26 3.86 8.28
N THR A 208 -0.79 4.52 8.76
CA THR A 208 -1.77 3.96 9.70
C THR A 208 -3.13 3.88 9.03
N LEU A 209 -3.70 2.68 8.92
CA LEU A 209 -4.99 2.44 8.28
C LEU A 209 -6.06 1.99 9.27
N THR A 210 -7.29 2.31 8.90
CA THR A 210 -8.54 1.75 9.39
C THR A 210 -9.37 1.29 8.19
N ALA A 211 -10.16 0.25 8.40
CA ALA A 211 -11.03 -0.31 7.39
C ALA A 211 -12.20 -0.97 8.09
N VAL A 212 -13.42 -0.61 7.68
CA VAL A 212 -14.65 -1.14 8.28
C VAL A 212 -15.57 -1.55 7.15
N ASN A 213 -16.18 -2.72 7.28
CA ASN A 213 -17.17 -3.24 6.34
C ASN A 213 -16.69 -3.39 4.89
N LEU A 214 -15.40 -3.70 4.66
CA LEU A 214 -14.94 -4.10 3.33
C LEU A 214 -15.64 -5.41 2.93
N LYS A 215 -15.95 -5.57 1.64
CA LYS A 215 -16.63 -6.74 1.10
C LYS A 215 -15.74 -7.43 0.09
N ALA A 216 -15.74 -8.75 0.13
CA ALA A 216 -15.04 -9.58 -0.85
C ALA A 216 -15.78 -10.93 -0.99
N PRO A 217 -15.65 -11.64 -2.11
CA PRO A 217 -16.08 -13.02 -2.20
C PRO A 217 -15.31 -13.86 -1.19
N ARG A 218 -15.95 -14.91 -0.68
CA ARG A 218 -15.27 -15.92 0.11
C ARG A 218 -14.31 -16.70 -0.78
N PHE A 219 -13.12 -17.01 -0.26
CA PHE A 219 -12.21 -17.94 -0.93
C PHE A 219 -12.88 -19.29 -1.16
N LYS A 220 -12.76 -19.81 -2.38
CA LYS A 220 -13.13 -21.19 -2.72
C LYS A 220 -11.88 -21.94 -3.14
N GLN A 221 -11.74 -23.18 -2.69
CA GLN A 221 -10.60 -24.04 -3.07
C GLN A 221 -10.43 -24.16 -4.60
N ALA A 222 -11.54 -24.17 -5.35
CA ALA A 222 -11.52 -24.20 -6.82
C ALA A 222 -10.86 -22.94 -7.46
N GLN A 223 -10.79 -21.82 -6.73
CA GLN A 223 -10.17 -20.57 -7.16
C GLN A 223 -8.72 -20.44 -6.68
N MET A 224 -8.13 -21.48 -6.06
CA MET A 224 -6.78 -21.40 -5.48
C MET A 224 -5.73 -20.86 -6.47
N MET A 225 -5.86 -21.20 -7.76
CA MET A 225 -4.93 -20.79 -8.80
C MET A 225 -5.08 -19.33 -9.26
N THR A 226 -6.25 -18.73 -9.06
CA THR A 226 -6.57 -17.37 -9.56
C THR A 226 -6.89 -16.39 -8.44
N TRP A 227 -6.92 -16.86 -7.19
CA TRP A 227 -7.39 -16.10 -6.04
C TRP A 227 -6.70 -14.75 -5.90
N ARG A 228 -5.37 -14.72 -5.96
CA ARG A 228 -4.59 -13.48 -5.84
C ARG A 228 -4.89 -12.49 -6.96
N ASN A 229 -4.85 -12.95 -8.20
CA ASN A 229 -5.11 -12.12 -9.38
C ASN A 229 -6.58 -11.62 -9.43
N GLY A 230 -7.50 -12.32 -8.77
CA GLY A 230 -8.91 -11.92 -8.65
C GLY A 230 -9.20 -11.04 -7.44
N PHE A 231 -8.50 -11.24 -6.32
CA PHE A 231 -8.90 -10.65 -5.03
C PHE A 231 -8.92 -9.12 -5.05
N ALA A 232 -7.88 -8.47 -5.61
CA ALA A 232 -7.84 -7.02 -5.73
C ALA A 232 -8.99 -6.47 -6.61
N LYS A 233 -9.54 -7.30 -7.52
CA LYS A 233 -10.68 -6.95 -8.37
C LYS A 233 -12.01 -7.08 -7.65
N ASP A 234 -12.12 -8.07 -6.77
CA ASP A 234 -13.37 -8.44 -6.14
C ASP A 234 -13.58 -7.78 -4.76
N ILE A 235 -12.53 -7.19 -4.18
CA ILE A 235 -12.65 -6.40 -2.95
C ILE A 235 -13.28 -5.04 -3.22
N SER A 236 -14.21 -4.64 -2.35
CA SER A 236 -14.87 -3.34 -2.40
C SER A 236 -15.04 -2.71 -1.02
N GLY A 237 -15.05 -1.38 -0.98
CA GLY A 237 -15.30 -0.60 0.22
C GLY A 237 -14.31 0.56 0.38
N THR A 238 -14.13 1.02 1.62
CA THR A 238 -13.32 2.20 1.91
C THR A 238 -12.26 1.88 2.95
N ILE A 239 -11.01 2.23 2.63
CA ILE A 239 -9.86 2.21 3.53
C ILE A 239 -9.51 3.67 3.84
N SER A 240 -9.39 4.03 5.11
CA SER A 240 -9.00 5.38 5.51
C SER A 240 -7.77 5.34 6.38
N GLY A 241 -6.97 6.39 6.39
CA GLY A 241 -5.74 6.38 7.15
C GLY A 241 -5.03 7.72 7.22
N ARG A 242 -3.85 7.68 7.84
CA ARG A 242 -2.91 8.80 7.92
C ARG A 242 -1.54 8.35 7.44
N TYR A 243 -0.95 9.15 6.57
CA TYR A 243 0.38 8.98 6.03
C TYR A 243 1.29 10.07 6.60
N VAL A 244 2.33 9.65 7.32
CA VAL A 244 3.35 10.54 7.87
C VAL A 244 4.69 10.14 7.30
N ALA A 245 5.43 11.07 6.70
CA ALA A 245 6.73 10.80 6.10
C ALA A 245 7.70 11.96 6.26
N SER A 246 8.98 11.63 6.41
CA SER A 246 10.09 12.57 6.22
C SER A 246 10.79 12.27 4.91
N ILE A 247 11.07 13.32 4.12
CA ILE A 247 11.56 13.23 2.75
C ILE A 247 13.02 13.62 2.72
N THR A 248 13.86 12.73 2.17
CA THR A 248 15.25 13.01 1.82
C THR A 248 15.39 13.05 0.32
N PHE A 249 15.96 14.14 -0.20
CA PHE A 249 16.22 14.31 -1.62
C PHE A 249 17.64 13.84 -1.94
N GLN A 250 17.77 12.99 -2.95
CA GLN A 250 19.07 12.50 -3.42
C GLN A 250 19.49 13.24 -4.69
N ASN A 251 18.56 13.58 -5.57
CA ASN A 251 18.76 14.40 -6.77
C ASN A 251 17.51 15.25 -7.05
N GLY A 252 17.70 16.56 -7.26
CA GLY A 252 16.67 17.53 -7.65
C GLY A 252 15.72 17.93 -6.52
N ASP A 253 15.76 19.20 -6.10
CA ASP A 253 14.86 19.77 -5.07
C ASP A 253 13.75 20.58 -5.74
N LEU A 254 12.70 19.91 -6.28
CA LEU A 254 11.57 20.62 -6.89
C LEU A 254 10.59 21.25 -5.89
N TYR A 255 10.63 20.83 -4.63
CA TYR A 255 9.82 21.41 -3.56
C TYR A 255 10.60 21.45 -2.24
N ARG A 256 10.22 22.38 -1.35
CA ARG A 256 10.86 22.56 -0.04
C ARG A 256 10.25 21.70 1.06
N GLU A 257 9.02 21.22 0.88
CA GLU A 257 8.39 20.34 1.87
C GLU A 257 9.28 19.11 2.13
N ARG A 258 9.64 18.92 3.41
CA ARG A 258 10.47 17.80 3.88
C ARG A 258 9.68 16.81 4.73
N ASN A 259 8.43 17.14 5.05
CA ASN A 259 7.58 16.30 5.87
C ASN A 259 6.17 16.30 5.30
N VAL A 260 5.61 15.11 5.13
CA VAL A 260 4.21 14.92 4.75
C VAL A 260 3.47 14.41 5.97
N ASP A 261 2.33 15.00 6.27
CA ASP A 261 1.42 14.53 7.30
C ASP A 261 0.00 14.77 6.81
N ARG A 262 -0.63 13.71 6.27
CA ARG A 262 -1.91 13.82 5.59
C ARG A 262 -2.81 12.64 5.92
N GLU A 263 -4.07 12.94 6.15
CA GLU A 263 -5.12 11.93 6.10
C GLU A 263 -5.43 11.54 4.66
N PHE A 264 -5.91 10.32 4.45
CA PHE A 264 -6.31 9.86 3.14
C PHE A 264 -7.46 8.86 3.21
N THR A 265 -8.12 8.70 2.07
CA THR A 265 -9.16 7.70 1.86
C THR A 265 -8.95 7.02 0.52
N VAL A 266 -8.99 5.70 0.48
CA VAL A 266 -9.00 4.88 -0.73
C VAL A 266 -10.35 4.18 -0.81
N THR A 267 -11.14 4.49 -1.83
CA THR A 267 -12.31 3.70 -2.20
C THR A 267 -11.89 2.62 -3.18
N VAL A 268 -11.95 1.36 -2.78
CA VAL A 268 -11.51 0.20 -3.56
C VAL A 268 -12.69 -0.46 -4.28
N GLY A 269 -12.47 -0.92 -5.51
CA GLY A 269 -13.45 -1.64 -6.33
C GLY A 269 -12.95 -1.88 -7.76
N ASP A 270 -13.37 -2.99 -8.37
CA ASP A 270 -13.08 -3.34 -9.77
C ASP A 270 -11.58 -3.32 -10.12
N GLY A 271 -10.72 -3.65 -9.16
CA GLY A 271 -9.25 -3.71 -9.33
C GLY A 271 -8.56 -2.36 -9.19
N ASN A 272 -9.35 -1.30 -8.94
CA ASN A 272 -8.89 0.07 -8.85
C ASN A 272 -9.20 0.68 -7.49
N GLY A 273 -8.52 1.79 -7.21
CA GLY A 273 -8.75 2.62 -6.05
C GLY A 273 -8.94 4.07 -6.46
N SER A 274 -9.89 4.78 -5.84
CA SER A 274 -9.92 6.24 -5.84
C SER A 274 -9.31 6.73 -4.54
N LEU A 275 -8.07 7.23 -4.62
CA LEU A 275 -7.33 7.79 -3.51
C LEU A 275 -7.59 9.30 -3.41
N THR A 276 -8.04 9.76 -2.25
CA THR A 276 -8.11 11.17 -1.89
C THR A 276 -7.13 11.47 -0.77
N ILE A 277 -6.29 12.50 -0.91
CA ILE A 277 -5.35 12.96 0.11
C ILE A 277 -5.82 14.31 0.65
N GLY A 278 -5.86 14.44 1.98
CA GLY A 278 -6.23 15.68 2.69
C GLY A 278 -5.30 16.85 2.38
N GLY A 279 -5.73 18.06 2.72
CA GLY A 279 -5.00 19.31 2.44
C GLY A 279 -5.54 20.06 1.21
N ASN A 280 -5.80 19.34 0.11
CA ASN A 280 -6.34 19.93 -1.13
C ASN A 280 -7.42 19.07 -1.83
N ASN A 281 -7.91 17.99 -1.19
CA ASN A 281 -8.78 16.98 -1.82
C ASN A 281 -8.22 16.46 -3.16
N ALA A 282 -6.89 16.34 -3.26
CA ALA A 282 -6.23 15.82 -4.45
C ALA A 282 -6.68 14.36 -4.66
N ARG A 283 -7.07 14.03 -5.89
CA ARG A 283 -7.62 12.72 -6.26
C ARG A 283 -6.68 12.02 -7.22
N PHE A 284 -6.39 10.77 -6.91
CA PHE A 284 -5.53 9.92 -7.70
C PHE A 284 -6.24 8.59 -7.97
N THR A 285 -6.04 8.06 -9.16
CA THR A 285 -6.44 6.69 -9.47
C THR A 285 -5.31 5.76 -9.09
N VAL A 286 -5.63 4.67 -8.41
CA VAL A 286 -4.68 3.66 -7.94
C VAL A 286 -5.01 2.33 -8.61
N ASP A 287 -3.97 1.64 -9.04
CA ASP A 287 -4.03 0.23 -9.42
C ASP A 287 -3.84 -0.63 -8.17
N MET A 288 -4.93 -1.26 -7.70
CA MET A 288 -4.89 -2.04 -6.45
C MET A 288 -4.15 -3.36 -6.60
N MET A 289 -4.07 -3.87 -7.82
CA MET A 289 -3.29 -5.07 -8.12
C MET A 289 -1.81 -4.73 -8.03
N ASN A 290 -1.35 -3.76 -8.82
CA ASN A 290 0.08 -3.44 -8.93
C ASN A 290 0.61 -2.57 -7.76
N GLY A 291 -0.27 -1.98 -6.95
CA GLY A 291 0.12 -1.09 -5.86
C GLY A 291 0.82 0.18 -6.34
N GLN A 292 0.31 0.77 -7.42
CA GLN A 292 0.90 1.97 -8.04
C GLN A 292 -0.18 2.96 -8.45
N ARG A 293 0.20 4.23 -8.61
CA ARG A 293 -0.69 5.24 -9.17
C ARG A 293 -0.90 4.99 -10.68
N LYS A 294 -2.09 5.31 -11.22
CA LYS A 294 -2.33 5.32 -12.67
C LYS A 294 -1.89 6.65 -13.29
#